data_AF-A0A0M3IZQ7-F1
#
_entry.id   AF-A0A0M3IZQ7-F1
#
_cell.length_a   1.000
_cell.length_b   1.000
_cell.length_c   1.000
_cell.angle_alpha   90.00
_cell.angle_beta   90.00
_cell.angle_gamma   90.00
#
_symmetry.space_group_name_H-M   'P 1'
#
loop_
_entity.id
_entity.type
_entity.pdbx_description
1 polymer ?
#
loop_
_entity_poly.entity_id
_entity_poly.type
_entity_poly.pdbx_seq_one_letter_code
_entity_poly.pdbx_strand_id
1 'polypeptide(L)'
;MLLEKSATLLWSTTSPTLHKCILTAFRSTSSTARKRRLEAFNAEREQQQQKYGVSIEKVIVSVQQEDQTERHLLMNDHLSTFHDCAKHISRLKVDNTALVHVTKESDASEYFASPHTTVDGKSKIKLLSFNTADYADHAYWRSCAFLLGALAETSLRADVSIIGALPSKGMSLYF
;
A
#
# COMPACT_ATOMS: atom_id res chain seq x y z
N MET A 1 -47.26 58.29 14.05
CA MET A 1 -47.34 57.13 14.97
C MET A 1 -46.96 55.88 14.20
N LEU A 2 -45.67 55.66 13.92
CA LEU A 2 -45.10 54.40 13.46
C LEU A 2 -43.66 54.36 13.97
N LEU A 3 -43.43 53.54 14.99
CA LEU A 3 -42.13 53.37 15.65
C LEU A 3 -41.54 52.05 15.16
N GLU A 4 -40.40 52.13 14.48
CA GLU A 4 -39.57 50.99 14.07
C GLU A 4 -39.17 50.15 15.29
N LYS A 5 -39.33 48.83 15.20
CA LYS A 5 -38.79 47.87 16.18
C LYS A 5 -37.57 47.20 15.56
N SER A 6 -36.38 47.67 15.93
CA SER A 6 -35.12 46.97 15.72
C SER A 6 -35.02 45.78 16.68
N ALA A 7 -34.90 44.57 16.14
CA ALA A 7 -34.63 43.35 16.90
C ALA A 7 -33.12 43.09 16.93
N THR A 8 -32.49 43.42 18.05
CA THR A 8 -31.12 43.00 18.38
C THR A 8 -31.11 41.51 18.72
N LEU A 9 -30.53 40.68 17.85
CA LEU A 9 -30.26 39.28 18.14
C LEU A 9 -28.85 39.15 18.72
N LEU A 10 -28.81 38.77 20.00
CA LEU A 10 -27.63 38.38 20.77
C LEU A 10 -26.92 37.19 20.10
N TRP A 11 -25.66 37.36 19.73
CA TRP A 11 -24.78 36.25 19.38
C TRP A 11 -24.40 35.49 20.66
N SER A 12 -24.97 34.30 20.82
CA SER A 12 -24.56 33.37 21.88
C SER A 12 -23.35 32.55 21.43
N THR A 13 -22.25 32.78 22.14
CA THR A 13 -21.16 31.88 22.52
C THR A 13 -21.14 30.46 21.93
N THR A 14 -20.15 30.24 21.07
CA THR A 14 -19.20 29.11 21.06
C THR A 14 -19.65 27.80 21.71
N SER A 15 -20.04 26.84 20.87
CA SER A 15 -20.16 25.42 21.25
C SER A 15 -18.78 24.75 21.33
N PRO A 16 -18.38 24.17 22.48
CA PRO A 16 -17.07 23.51 22.64
C PRO A 16 -17.04 22.05 22.12
N THR A 17 -18.08 21.57 21.43
CA THR A 17 -18.19 20.15 21.06
C THR A 17 -17.48 19.77 19.76
N LEU A 18 -17.10 20.75 18.92
CA LEU A 18 -16.44 20.48 17.63
C LEU A 18 -14.92 20.21 17.72
N HIS A 19 -14.28 20.44 18.87
CA HIS A 19 -12.86 20.13 19.05
C HIS A 19 -12.59 18.64 19.35
N LYS A 20 -13.60 17.88 19.79
CA LYS A 20 -13.43 16.46 20.13
C LYS A 20 -13.36 15.54 18.91
N CYS A 21 -13.94 15.95 17.78
CA CYS A 21 -14.07 15.07 16.61
C CYS A 21 -12.84 15.06 15.70
N ILE A 22 -12.05 16.14 15.68
CA ILE A 22 -10.85 16.26 14.84
C ILE A 22 -9.66 15.48 15.43
N LEU A 23 -9.62 15.30 16.76
CA LEU A 23 -8.57 14.54 17.43
C LEU A 23 -8.61 13.03 17.13
N THR A 24 -9.74 12.50 16.66
CA THR A 24 -9.94 11.06 16.39
C THR A 24 -9.16 10.55 15.16
N ALA A 25 -8.71 11.45 14.28
CA ALA A 25 -7.84 11.10 13.15
C ALA A 25 -6.35 11.12 13.52
N PHE A 26 -6.00 11.52 14.75
CA PHE A 26 -4.63 11.48 15.24
C PHE A 26 -4.34 10.10 15.84
N ARG A 27 -4.17 9.10 14.97
CA ARG A 27 -3.68 7.76 15.36
C ARG A 27 -2.22 7.90 15.78
N SER A 28 -2.04 8.23 17.05
CA SER A 28 -0.75 8.38 17.69
C SER A 28 0.18 7.21 17.35
N THR A 29 1.46 7.53 17.18
CA THR A 29 2.62 6.64 17.16
C THR A 29 2.78 5.81 18.46
N SER A 30 1.72 5.69 19.26
CA SER A 30 1.72 4.94 20.50
C SER A 30 1.88 3.44 20.25
N SER A 31 2.62 2.80 21.16
CA SER A 31 2.89 1.36 21.13
C SER A 31 1.60 0.52 21.05
N THR A 32 0.50 0.97 21.65
CA THR A 32 -0.81 0.29 21.63
C THR A 32 -1.47 0.35 20.26
N ALA A 33 -1.44 1.50 19.59
CA ALA A 33 -1.96 1.66 18.23
C ALA A 33 -1.17 0.82 17.21
N ARG A 34 0.15 0.67 17.41
CA ARG A 34 0.99 -0.21 16.59
C ARG A 34 0.64 -1.68 16.78
N LYS A 35 0.44 -2.13 18.03
CA LYS A 35 0.01 -3.51 18.34
C LYS A 35 -1.31 -3.86 17.67
N ARG A 36 -2.33 -2.99 17.79
CA ARG A 36 -3.64 -3.19 17.13
C ARG A 36 -3.53 -3.31 15.61
N ARG A 37 -2.68 -2.49 14.98
CA ARG A 37 -2.42 -2.56 13.52
C ARG A 37 -1.78 -3.89 13.13
N LEU A 38 -0.82 -4.37 13.91
CA LEU A 38 -0.17 -5.66 13.69
C LEU A 38 -1.13 -6.84 13.87
N GLU A 39 -1.96 -6.81 14.93
CA GLU A 39 -2.99 -7.83 15.18
C GLU A 39 -3.99 -7.91 14.02
N ALA A 40 -4.49 -6.76 13.55
CA ALA A 40 -5.39 -6.71 12.40
C ALA A 40 -4.73 -7.25 11.12
N PHE A 41 -3.46 -6.91 10.89
CA PHE A 41 -2.69 -7.43 9.75
C PHE A 41 -2.49 -8.96 9.82
N ASN A 42 -2.15 -9.49 10.99
CA ASN A 42 -1.95 -10.92 11.17
C ASN A 42 -3.26 -11.70 11.02
N ALA A 43 -4.37 -11.18 11.56
CA ALA A 43 -5.69 -11.79 11.41
C ALA A 43 -6.10 -11.87 9.93
N GLU A 44 -5.90 -10.80 9.16
CA GLU A 44 -6.17 -10.80 7.71
C GLU A 44 -5.28 -11.80 6.97
N ARG A 45 -3.99 -11.84 7.30
CA ARG A 45 -3.05 -12.79 6.70
C ARG A 45 -3.47 -14.24 6.96
N GLU A 46 -3.90 -14.56 8.17
CA GLU A 46 -4.40 -15.89 8.55
C GLU A 46 -5.69 -16.23 7.80
N GLN A 47 -6.62 -15.29 7.67
CA GLN A 47 -7.84 -15.47 6.89
C GLN A 47 -7.53 -15.78 5.42
N GLN A 48 -6.59 -15.06 4.80
CA GLN A 48 -6.14 -15.33 3.44
C GLN A 48 -5.50 -16.72 3.32
N GLN A 49 -4.63 -17.09 4.26
CA GLN A 49 -4.00 -18.42 4.28
C GLN A 49 -5.02 -19.55 4.43
N GLN A 50 -6.05 -19.37 5.25
CA GLN A 50 -7.13 -20.34 5.38
C GLN A 50 -7.96 -20.42 4.11
N LYS A 51 -8.26 -19.29 3.47
CA LYS A 51 -9.03 -19.25 2.22
C LYS A 51 -8.32 -19.97 1.07
N TYR A 52 -7.02 -19.72 0.88
CA TYR A 52 -6.24 -20.27 -0.23
C TYR A 52 -5.50 -21.57 0.10
N GLY A 53 -5.44 -21.97 1.37
CA GLY A 53 -4.73 -23.18 1.82
C GLY A 53 -5.54 -24.47 1.80
N VAL A 54 -6.87 -24.41 1.63
CA VAL A 54 -7.75 -25.59 1.67
C VAL A 54 -7.59 -26.48 0.43
N SER A 55 -7.38 -25.88 -0.74
CA SER A 55 -7.19 -26.60 -2.01
C SER A 55 -6.05 -25.96 -2.79
N ILE A 56 -5.13 -26.79 -3.29
CA ILE A 56 -3.99 -26.31 -4.08
C ILE A 56 -4.35 -26.40 -5.55
N GLU A 57 -4.65 -25.25 -6.14
CA GLU A 57 -4.85 -25.12 -7.58
C GLU A 57 -3.52 -24.83 -8.29
N LYS A 58 -3.36 -25.38 -9.50
CA LYS A 58 -2.15 -25.23 -10.31
C LYS A 58 -2.43 -24.30 -11.47
N VAL A 59 -1.52 -23.37 -11.69
CA VAL A 59 -1.63 -22.38 -12.75
C VAL A 59 -0.35 -22.30 -13.58
N ILE A 60 -0.52 -22.05 -14.87
CA ILE A 60 0.59 -21.85 -15.81
C ILE A 60 0.91 -20.35 -15.86
N VAL A 61 2.14 -20.02 -15.52
CA VAL A 61 2.70 -18.68 -15.60
C VAL A 61 3.71 -18.63 -16.74
N SER A 62 3.53 -17.71 -17.68
CA SER A 62 4.44 -17.56 -18.83
C SER A 62 5.42 -16.44 -18.55
N VAL A 63 6.71 -16.77 -18.42
CA VAL A 63 7.76 -15.79 -18.17
C VAL A 63 8.43 -15.38 -19.48
N GLN A 64 8.38 -14.09 -19.80
CA GLN A 64 9.12 -13.52 -20.92
C GLN A 64 10.60 -13.34 -20.56
N GLN A 65 11.47 -13.87 -21.42
CA GLN A 65 12.91 -13.69 -21.32
C GLN A 65 13.40 -12.55 -22.21
N GLU A 66 14.64 -12.12 -22.00
CA GLU A 66 15.30 -11.09 -22.83
C GLU A 66 15.42 -11.53 -24.30
N ASP A 67 15.62 -12.82 -24.54
CA ASP A 67 15.73 -13.43 -25.88
C ASP A 67 14.37 -13.57 -26.61
N GLN A 68 13.32 -12.88 -26.13
CA GLN A 68 11.94 -12.99 -26.61
C GLN A 68 11.34 -14.41 -26.53
N THR A 69 12.01 -15.32 -25.84
CA THR A 69 11.49 -16.67 -25.57
C THR A 69 10.55 -16.63 -24.37
N GLU A 70 9.48 -17.42 -24.44
CA GLU A 70 8.56 -17.62 -23.31
C GLU A 70 8.89 -18.95 -22.63
N ARG A 71 9.00 -18.93 -21.29
CA ARG A 71 9.11 -20.14 -20.47
C ARG A 71 7.85 -20.31 -19.64
N HIS A 72 7.21 -21.47 -19.75
CA HIS A 72 6.01 -21.78 -18.96
C HIS A 72 6.39 -22.47 -17.65
N LEU A 73 5.90 -21.95 -16.54
CA LEU A 73 6.11 -22.47 -15.21
C LEU A 73 4.78 -22.91 -14.60
N LEU A 74 4.76 -24.07 -13.97
CA LEU A 74 3.59 -24.57 -13.25
C LEU A 74 3.71 -24.20 -11.77
N MET A 75 2.89 -23.23 -11.32
CA MET A 75 2.94 -22.67 -9.98
C MET A 75 1.67 -22.98 -9.19
N ASN A 76 1.70 -22.80 -7.86
CA ASN A 76 0.50 -22.89 -7.03
C ASN A 76 -0.22 -21.54 -7.06
N ASP A 77 -1.50 -21.54 -7.41
CA ASP A 77 -2.30 -20.32 -7.44
C ASP A 77 -2.48 -19.75 -6.03
N HIS A 78 -2.42 -18.43 -5.88
CA HIS A 78 -2.50 -17.68 -4.62
C HIS A 78 -1.49 -18.04 -3.51
N LEU A 79 -0.57 -18.99 -3.75
CA LEU A 79 0.41 -19.46 -2.78
C LEU A 79 1.84 -19.19 -3.24
N SER A 80 2.14 -19.46 -4.51
CA SER A 80 3.45 -19.16 -5.08
C SER A 80 3.60 -17.67 -5.34
N THR A 81 4.80 -17.15 -5.15
CA THR A 81 5.13 -15.75 -5.43
C THR A 81 5.87 -15.61 -6.76
N PHE A 82 5.91 -14.41 -7.33
CA PHE A 82 6.72 -14.16 -8.53
C PHE A 82 8.23 -14.35 -8.28
N HIS A 83 8.66 -14.15 -7.03
CA HIS A 83 10.00 -14.48 -6.58
C HIS A 83 10.28 -16.00 -6.67
N ASP A 84 9.28 -16.85 -6.40
CA ASP A 84 9.43 -18.30 -6.61
C ASP A 84 9.51 -18.64 -8.11
N CYS A 85 8.76 -17.93 -8.97
CA CYS A 85 8.92 -18.04 -10.43
C CYS A 85 10.37 -17.71 -10.86
N ALA A 86 10.97 -16.66 -10.28
CA ALA A 86 12.36 -16.31 -10.56
C ALA A 86 13.34 -17.41 -10.12
N LYS A 87 13.10 -18.08 -8.99
CA LYS A 87 13.92 -19.22 -8.52
C LYS A 87 13.93 -20.37 -9.51
N HIS A 88 12.80 -20.64 -10.17
CA HIS A 88 12.72 -21.68 -11.21
C HIS A 88 13.56 -21.35 -12.46
N ILE A 89 13.92 -20.09 -12.68
CA ILE A 89 14.69 -19.67 -13.85
C ILE A 89 16.19 -19.70 -13.54
N SER A 90 16.63 -18.90 -12.57
CA SER A 90 18.02 -18.88 -12.13
C SER A 90 18.18 -18.06 -10.86
N ARG A 91 19.25 -18.34 -10.10
CA ARG A 91 19.62 -17.53 -8.93
C ARG A 91 19.92 -16.07 -9.29
N LEU A 92 20.57 -15.84 -10.43
CA LEU A 92 20.86 -14.47 -10.90
C LEU A 92 19.58 -13.67 -11.16
N LYS A 93 18.52 -14.32 -11.68
CA LYS A 93 17.23 -13.65 -11.87
C LYS A 93 16.56 -13.34 -10.53
N VAL A 94 16.68 -14.20 -9.52
CA VAL A 94 16.18 -13.90 -8.18
C VAL A 94 16.84 -12.64 -7.61
N ASP A 95 18.17 -12.60 -7.62
CA ASP A 95 18.93 -11.51 -6.99
C ASP A 95 18.77 -10.17 -7.73
N ASN A 96 18.58 -10.21 -9.05
CA ASN A 96 18.48 -9.01 -9.89
C ASN A 96 17.05 -8.54 -10.14
N THR A 97 16.01 -9.25 -9.69
CA THR A 97 14.61 -8.83 -9.92
C THR A 97 14.19 -7.82 -8.86
N ALA A 98 13.87 -6.60 -9.29
CA ALA A 98 13.35 -5.54 -8.44
C ALA A 98 11.83 -5.42 -8.51
N LEU A 99 11.27 -5.62 -9.71
CA LEU A 99 9.86 -5.42 -10.01
C LEU A 99 9.40 -6.48 -10.99
N VAL A 100 8.09 -6.75 -11.03
CA VAL A 100 7.51 -7.69 -11.98
C VAL A 100 6.41 -6.98 -12.74
N HIS A 101 6.50 -6.99 -14.07
CA HIS A 101 5.40 -6.57 -14.93
C HIS A 101 4.50 -7.77 -15.16
N VAL A 102 3.23 -7.64 -14.79
CA VAL A 102 2.24 -8.72 -14.85
C VAL A 102 1.14 -8.31 -15.83
N THR A 103 0.94 -9.15 -16.84
CA THR A 103 -0.19 -9.07 -17.77
C THR A 103 -1.12 -10.25 -17.46
N LYS A 104 -2.32 -9.96 -16.95
CA LYS A 104 -3.34 -10.98 -16.67
C LYS A 104 -4.04 -11.40 -17.96
N GLU A 105 -4.18 -12.72 -18.15
CA GLU A 105 -4.85 -13.27 -19.34
C GLU A 105 -6.39 -13.10 -19.26
N SER A 106 -6.97 -13.06 -18.06
CA SER A 106 -8.42 -12.92 -17.84
C SER A 106 -8.95 -11.55 -18.26
N ASP A 107 -8.30 -10.49 -17.79
CA ASP A 107 -8.84 -9.12 -17.84
C ASP A 107 -8.04 -8.18 -18.73
N ALA A 108 -7.03 -8.72 -19.45
CA ALA A 108 -6.05 -7.97 -20.24
C ALA A 108 -5.45 -6.77 -19.48
N SER A 109 -5.39 -6.86 -18.14
CA SER A 109 -4.89 -5.80 -17.28
C SER A 109 -3.39 -5.96 -17.07
N GLU A 110 -2.69 -4.84 -17.18
CA GLU A 110 -1.25 -4.75 -16.98
C GLU A 110 -0.97 -3.92 -15.73
N TYR A 111 -0.14 -4.47 -14.85
CA TYR A 111 0.27 -3.78 -13.64
C TYR A 111 1.67 -4.20 -13.19
N PHE A 112 2.27 -3.34 -12.37
CA PHE A 112 3.55 -3.62 -11.73
C PHE A 112 3.32 -4.16 -10.32
N ALA A 113 3.97 -5.28 -10.00
CA ALA A 113 3.88 -5.94 -8.72
C ALA A 113 5.25 -6.12 -8.08
N SER A 114 5.25 -6.23 -6.75
CA SER A 114 6.43 -6.66 -6.00
C SER A 114 6.74 -8.14 -6.31
N PRO A 115 8.01 -8.56 -6.34
CA PRO A 115 8.36 -9.98 -6.48
C PRO A 115 7.72 -10.87 -5.41
N HIS A 116 7.43 -10.33 -4.22
CA HIS A 116 6.80 -11.06 -3.13
C HIS A 116 5.27 -11.11 -3.20
N THR A 117 4.67 -10.52 -4.22
CA THR A 117 3.23 -10.66 -4.48
C THR A 117 2.93 -12.08 -4.96
N THR A 118 1.82 -12.63 -4.50
CA THR A 118 1.32 -13.95 -4.90
C THR A 118 0.84 -13.93 -6.34
N VAL A 119 1.02 -15.04 -7.05
CA VAL A 119 0.42 -15.28 -8.36
C VAL A 119 -1.10 -15.37 -8.21
N ASP A 120 -1.82 -14.82 -9.18
CA ASP A 120 -3.28 -14.78 -9.22
C ASP A 120 -3.74 -15.14 -10.62
N GLY A 121 -4.05 -16.42 -10.81
CA GLY A 121 -4.49 -16.96 -12.09
C GLY A 121 -3.42 -16.96 -13.18
N LYS A 122 -3.86 -17.26 -14.40
CA LYS A 122 -2.99 -17.34 -15.58
C LYS A 122 -2.47 -15.96 -15.93
N SER A 123 -1.15 -15.82 -15.93
CA SER A 123 -0.49 -14.54 -16.13
C SER A 123 0.76 -14.71 -16.99
N LYS A 124 1.00 -13.68 -17.81
CA LYS A 124 2.29 -13.46 -18.46
C LYS A 124 3.07 -12.48 -17.60
N ILE A 125 4.31 -12.82 -17.27
CA ILE A 125 5.16 -11.98 -16.42
C ILE A 125 6.48 -11.67 -17.09
N LYS A 126 6.99 -10.47 -16.84
CA LYS A 126 8.35 -10.06 -17.19
C LYS A 126 9.07 -9.64 -15.93
N LEU A 127 10.17 -10.32 -15.63
CA LEU A 127 11.04 -10.02 -14.50
C LEU A 127 11.89 -8.80 -14.86
N LEU A 128 11.75 -7.73 -14.09
CA LEU A 128 12.42 -6.47 -14.34
C LEU A 128 13.54 -6.25 -13.33
N SER A 129 14.72 -5.96 -13.87
CA SER A 129 15.88 -5.54 -13.08
C SER A 129 15.94 -4.01 -13.00
N PHE A 130 16.67 -3.50 -12.00
CA PHE A 130 16.85 -2.05 -11.80
C PHE A 130 17.34 -1.33 -13.06
N ASN A 131 18.25 -1.94 -13.82
CA ASN A 131 18.81 -1.33 -15.03
C ASN A 131 17.83 -1.29 -16.22
N THR A 132 16.73 -2.05 -16.16
CA THR A 132 15.83 -2.25 -17.30
C THR A 132 14.46 -1.61 -17.11
N ALA A 133 14.19 -1.02 -15.94
CA ALA A 133 12.86 -0.60 -15.56
C ALA A 133 12.81 0.86 -15.12
N ASP A 134 12.19 1.69 -15.95
CA ASP A 134 11.91 3.10 -15.66
C ASP A 134 11.06 3.27 -14.38
N TYR A 135 10.22 2.28 -14.05
CA TYR A 135 9.35 2.30 -12.88
C TYR A 135 10.00 1.75 -11.60
N ALA A 136 11.19 1.12 -11.69
CA ALA A 136 11.89 0.60 -10.51
C ALA A 136 12.29 1.73 -9.56
N ASP A 137 12.62 2.90 -10.10
CA ASP A 137 12.97 4.10 -9.33
C ASP A 137 11.83 4.55 -8.42
N HIS A 138 10.59 4.55 -8.94
CA HIS A 138 9.42 4.90 -8.13
C HIS A 138 9.18 3.91 -7.00
N ALA A 139 9.30 2.60 -7.27
CA ALA A 139 9.19 1.57 -6.24
C ALA A 139 10.30 1.71 -5.20
N TYR A 140 11.52 2.02 -5.63
CA TYR A 140 12.67 2.25 -4.77
C TYR A 140 12.45 3.45 -3.83
N TRP A 141 12.07 4.61 -4.37
CA TRP A 141 11.83 5.81 -3.56
C TRP A 141 10.68 5.63 -2.58
N ARG A 142 9.62 4.91 -2.96
CA ARG A 142 8.52 4.56 -2.04
C ARG A 142 8.99 3.66 -0.90
N SER A 143 9.81 2.65 -1.19
CA SER A 143 10.41 1.78 -0.18
C SER A 143 11.36 2.55 0.75
N CYS A 144 12.17 3.45 0.21
CA CYS A 144 13.08 4.29 0.98
C CYS A 144 12.32 5.24 1.92
N ALA A 145 11.29 5.92 1.42
CA ALA A 145 10.41 6.76 2.23
C ALA A 145 9.70 5.96 3.34
N PHE A 146 9.26 4.74 3.04
CA PHE A 146 8.66 3.84 4.04
C PHE A 146 9.65 3.46 5.15
N LEU A 147 10.88 3.07 4.79
CA LEU A 147 11.93 2.74 5.75
C LEU A 147 12.30 3.95 6.63
N LEU A 148 12.44 5.12 6.01
CA LEU A 148 12.71 6.38 6.73
C LEU A 148 11.56 6.74 7.69
N GLY A 149 10.31 6.51 7.28
CA GLY A 149 9.15 6.68 8.16
C GLY A 149 9.21 5.76 9.39
N ALA A 150 9.58 4.49 9.20
CA ALA A 150 9.77 3.55 10.31
C ALA A 150 10.96 3.93 11.22
N LEU A 151 12.06 4.43 10.63
CA LEU A 151 13.21 4.94 11.38
C LEU A 151 12.85 6.20 12.18
N ALA A 152 12.08 7.12 11.59
CA ALA A 152 11.58 8.32 12.27
C ALA A 152 10.64 7.94 13.43
N GLU A 153 9.76 6.95 13.25
CA GLU A 153 8.88 6.46 14.33
C GLU A 153 9.68 5.82 15.48
N THR A 154 10.79 5.14 15.21
CA THR A 154 11.56 4.40 16.22
C THR A 154 12.69 5.19 16.89
N SER A 155 13.20 6.25 16.24
CA SER A 155 14.31 7.07 16.78
C SER A 155 13.87 8.08 17.84
N LEU A 156 12.58 8.43 17.88
CA LEU A 156 12.03 9.35 18.86
C LEU A 156 11.84 8.65 20.22
N ARG A 157 12.45 9.17 21.28
CA ARG A 157 12.40 8.60 22.63
C ARG A 157 11.03 8.72 23.31
N ALA A 158 10.17 9.61 22.82
CA ALA A 158 8.84 9.88 23.39
C ALA A 158 7.81 9.92 22.26
N ASP A 159 6.56 9.57 22.59
CA ASP A 159 5.42 9.70 21.68
C ASP A 159 5.19 11.17 21.34
N VAL A 160 5.76 11.63 20.23
CA VAL A 160 5.60 13.01 19.76
C VAL A 160 4.23 13.13 19.08
N SER A 161 3.36 13.96 19.65
CA SER A 161 2.11 14.36 18.99
C SER A 161 2.38 15.57 18.09
N ILE A 162 2.13 15.40 16.79
CA ILE A 162 2.18 16.51 15.83
C ILE A 162 0.91 17.33 16.00
N ILE A 163 1.02 18.49 16.63
CA ILE A 163 -0.08 19.46 16.77
C ILE A 163 -0.03 20.41 15.56
N GLY A 164 -1.08 20.41 14.73
CA GLY A 164 -1.29 21.45 13.69
C GLY A 164 -0.72 21.18 12.29
N ALA A 165 -0.37 19.94 11.91
CA ALA A 165 0.27 19.65 10.61
C ALA A 165 -0.64 19.72 9.37
N LEU A 166 -1.94 19.96 9.51
CA LEU A 166 -2.82 20.22 8.38
C LEU A 166 -3.28 21.67 8.44
N PRO A 167 -3.07 22.49 7.39
CA PRO A 167 -3.77 23.76 7.30
C PRO A 167 -5.27 23.47 7.41
N SER A 168 -5.93 24.08 8.38
CA SER A 168 -7.38 24.03 8.50
C SER A 168 -7.97 24.41 7.15
N LYS A 169 -8.74 23.51 6.54
CA LYS A 169 -9.43 23.76 5.26
C LYS A 169 -10.05 25.16 5.28
N GLY A 170 -9.42 26.05 4.53
CA GLY A 170 -9.70 27.48 4.50
C GLY A 170 -8.75 28.20 3.56
N MET A 171 -8.29 27.53 2.49
CA MET A 171 -7.59 28.20 1.39
C MET A 171 -8.51 28.12 0.18
N SER A 172 -9.29 29.19 0.00
CA SER A 172 -10.02 29.46 -1.24
C SER A 172 -8.99 29.60 -2.35
N LEU A 173 -8.84 28.57 -3.18
CA LEU A 173 -8.04 28.64 -4.40
C LEU A 173 -8.84 29.48 -5.40
N TYR A 174 -8.52 30.77 -5.48
CA TYR A 174 -8.72 31.54 -6.70
C TYR A 174 -7.38 31.56 -7.44
N PHE A 175 -7.25 30.67 -8.43
CA PHE A 175 -6.46 30.86 -9.65
C PHE A 175 -7.05 29.97 -10.74
#